data_AF-A0A3P6QT16-F1
#
_entry.id   AF-A0A3P6QT16-F1
#
_cell.length_a   1.000
_cell.length_b   1.000
_cell.length_c   1.000
_cell.angle_alpha   90.00
_cell.angle_beta   90.00
_cell.angle_gamma   90.00
#
_symmetry.space_group_name_H-M   'P 1'
#
loop_
_entity.id
_entity.type
_entity.pdbx_description
1 polymer ?
#
loop_
_entity_poly.entity_id
_entity_poly.type
_entity_poly.pdbx_seq_one_letter_code
_entity_poly.pdbx_strand_id
1 'polypeptide(L)'
;MFNNKCQYPSVEIMAFSKEIWSRLTTRTDSEGSSKWSSLKITVYGATVEILGFTQRRRNDWITGKSPQVSAQTTRARSCNYASFRRIQELIAKSARDNWQKNKSETVTSMEQALNVVDSRTLYQIIRQASGKPQTLCDFVRDVNGGFIADISTKTDLWREHFKHLLNFAEQLITSPLSYTAEFQPPPYTASCDLPSEEEVADAM
;
A
#
# COMPACT_ATOMS: atom_id res chain seq x y z
N MET A 1 10.68 14.28 -36.21
CA MET A 1 10.54 15.69 -35.77
C MET A 1 9.06 16.00 -35.62
N PHE A 2 8.53 15.99 -34.39
CA PHE A 2 7.13 16.38 -34.14
C PHE A 2 7.08 17.85 -33.76
N ASN A 3 6.62 18.68 -34.69
CA ASN A 3 6.50 20.12 -34.54
C ASN A 3 5.18 20.44 -33.81
N ASN A 4 5.16 20.34 -32.49
CA ASN A 4 4.03 20.82 -31.68
C ASN A 4 4.11 22.33 -31.51
N LYS A 5 3.62 23.07 -32.52
CA LYS A 5 3.31 24.49 -32.35
C LYS A 5 2.15 24.58 -31.35
N CYS A 6 2.43 25.06 -30.15
CA CYS A 6 1.40 25.50 -29.23
C CYS A 6 0.65 26.66 -29.90
N GLN A 7 -0.53 26.38 -30.44
CA GLN A 7 -1.45 27.39 -30.94
C GLN A 7 -1.79 28.30 -29.76
N TYR A 8 -1.33 29.55 -29.79
CA TYR A 8 -1.75 30.55 -28.80
C TYR A 8 -3.28 30.64 -28.81
N PRO A 9 -3.96 30.77 -27.66
CA PRO A 9 -5.40 30.95 -27.64
C PRO A 9 -5.76 32.18 -28.48
N SER A 10 -6.76 32.04 -29.34
CA SER A 10 -7.21 33.14 -30.21
C SER A 10 -7.59 34.37 -29.36
N VAL A 11 -7.44 35.55 -29.94
CA VAL A 11 -7.78 36.84 -29.29
C VAL A 11 -9.21 36.82 -28.73
N GLU A 12 -10.11 36.09 -29.38
CA GLU A 12 -11.50 35.87 -28.97
C GLU A 12 -11.62 35.08 -27.65
N ILE A 13 -10.80 34.05 -27.42
CA ILE A 13 -10.83 33.27 -26.16
C ILE A 13 -10.37 34.15 -24.99
N MET A 14 -9.36 35.01 -25.21
CA MET A 14 -8.92 35.96 -24.18
C MET A 14 -9.98 37.03 -23.91
N ALA A 15 -10.65 37.55 -24.94
CA ALA A 15 -11.73 38.53 -24.79
C ALA A 15 -12.93 37.94 -24.04
N PHE A 16 -13.33 36.71 -24.38
CA PHE A 16 -14.40 35.99 -23.71
C PHE A 16 -14.07 35.66 -22.25
N SER A 17 -12.83 35.22 -21.99
CA SER A 17 -12.36 35.00 -20.62
C SER A 17 -12.40 36.28 -19.79
N LYS A 18 -11.96 37.41 -20.37
CA LYS A 18 -12.00 38.73 -19.74
C LYS A 18 -13.43 39.20 -19.44
N GLU A 19 -14.37 38.96 -20.36
CA GLU A 19 -15.79 39.26 -20.19
C GLU A 19 -16.42 38.43 -19.07
N ILE A 20 -16.15 37.12 -19.02
CA ILE A 20 -16.60 36.25 -17.92
C ILE A 20 -16.06 36.75 -16.58
N TRP A 21 -14.77 37.07 -16.52
CA TRP A 21 -14.15 37.56 -15.29
C TRP A 21 -14.74 38.91 -14.85
N SER A 22 -15.03 39.82 -15.77
CA SER A 22 -15.69 41.09 -15.50
C SER A 22 -17.09 40.91 -14.89
N ARG A 23 -17.88 39.98 -15.43
CA ARG A 23 -19.21 39.66 -14.91
C ARG A 23 -19.17 39.01 -13.53
N LEU A 24 -18.14 38.19 -13.27
CA LEU A 24 -17.96 37.54 -11.98
C LEU A 24 -17.45 38.49 -10.89
N THR A 25 -16.62 39.49 -11.23
CA THR A 25 -16.11 40.48 -10.26
C THR A 25 -17.09 41.59 -9.95
N THR A 26 -17.92 41.99 -10.92
CA THR A 26 -18.99 42.99 -10.70
C THR A 26 -20.15 42.43 -9.86
N ARG A 27 -20.37 41.11 -9.92
CA ARG A 27 -21.33 40.40 -9.08
C ARG A 27 -20.70 39.93 -7.76
N THR A 28 -20.27 40.87 -6.93
CA THR A 28 -19.93 40.57 -5.52
C THR A 28 -21.21 40.54 -4.68
N ASP A 29 -22.12 39.65 -5.04
CA ASP A 29 -23.26 39.31 -4.19
C ASP A 29 -22.67 38.51 -3.01
N SER A 30 -22.36 39.20 -1.91
CA SER A 30 -21.95 38.59 -0.63
C SER A 30 -22.89 37.45 -0.21
N GLU A 31 -24.16 37.58 -0.62
CA GLU A 31 -25.21 36.59 -0.49
C GLU A 31 -24.91 35.27 -1.25
N GLY A 32 -24.42 35.32 -2.49
CA GLY A 32 -24.09 34.12 -3.26
C GLY A 32 -22.92 33.33 -2.65
N SER A 33 -21.90 34.04 -2.16
CA SER A 33 -20.78 33.44 -1.45
C SER A 33 -21.22 32.79 -0.13
N SER A 34 -22.11 33.45 0.61
CA SER A 34 -22.68 32.91 1.86
C SER A 34 -23.58 31.69 1.63
N LYS A 35 -24.40 31.68 0.57
CA LYS A 35 -25.24 30.54 0.18
C LYS A 35 -24.39 29.32 -0.22
N TRP A 36 -23.34 29.55 -1.01
CA TRP A 36 -22.40 28.49 -1.37
C TRP A 36 -21.64 27.94 -0.17
N SER A 37 -21.25 28.80 0.77
CA SER A 37 -20.59 28.40 2.02
C SER A 37 -21.53 27.57 2.90
N SER A 38 -22.79 27.99 3.03
CA SER A 38 -23.84 27.27 3.78
C SER A 38 -24.10 25.89 3.18
N LEU A 39 -24.18 25.79 1.85
CA LEU A 39 -24.32 24.50 1.15
C LEU A 39 -23.14 23.58 1.42
N LYS A 40 -21.90 24.08 1.29
CA LYS A 40 -20.69 23.29 1.57
C LYS A 40 -20.67 22.74 2.99
N ILE A 41 -21.02 23.56 3.98
CA ILE A 41 -21.07 23.14 5.39
C ILE A 41 -22.12 22.05 5.57
N THR A 42 -23.31 22.24 5.00
CA THR A 42 -24.43 21.28 5.12
C THR A 42 -24.08 19.93 4.46
N VAL A 43 -23.56 19.96 3.24
CA VAL A 43 -23.14 18.75 2.52
C VAL A 43 -22.00 18.06 3.26
N TYR A 44 -20.99 18.81 3.71
CA TYR A 44 -19.88 18.22 4.45
C TYR A 44 -20.34 17.59 5.76
N GLY A 45 -21.18 18.29 6.53
CA GLY A 45 -21.78 17.78 7.76
C GLY A 45 -22.54 16.48 7.54
N ALA A 46 -23.44 16.45 6.55
CA ALA A 46 -24.19 15.24 6.20
C ALA A 46 -23.28 14.09 5.76
N THR A 47 -22.24 14.37 4.97
CA THR A 47 -21.30 13.33 4.54
C THR A 47 -20.47 12.77 5.71
N VAL A 48 -20.06 13.62 6.65
CA VAL A 48 -19.34 13.19 7.85
C VAL A 48 -20.25 12.39 8.78
N GLU A 49 -21.52 12.77 8.90
CA GLU A 49 -22.50 12.04 9.70
C GLU A 49 -22.78 10.63 9.16
N ILE A 50 -22.89 10.49 7.82
CA ILE A 50 -23.20 9.21 7.17
C ILE A 50 -21.95 8.32 7.01
N LEU A 51 -20.82 8.91 6.57
CA LEU A 51 -19.62 8.15 6.18
C LEU A 51 -18.51 8.19 7.24
N GLY A 52 -18.67 9.02 8.28
CA GLY A 52 -17.62 9.30 9.25
C GLY A 52 -16.48 10.14 8.67
N PHE A 53 -15.49 10.46 9.52
CA PHE A 53 -14.24 11.05 9.06
C PHE A 53 -13.40 9.99 8.37
N THR A 54 -13.21 10.11 7.05
CA THR A 54 -12.20 9.31 6.35
C THR A 54 -10.81 9.79 6.75
N GLN A 55 -10.23 9.18 7.78
CA GLN A 55 -8.84 9.43 8.11
C GLN A 55 -7.97 8.75 7.06
N ARG A 56 -7.46 9.54 6.12
CA ARG A 56 -6.45 9.08 5.18
C ARG A 56 -5.26 8.56 5.99
N ARG A 57 -4.97 7.26 5.91
CA ARG A 57 -3.77 6.68 6.53
C ARG A 57 -2.55 7.35 5.90
N ARG A 58 -1.92 8.26 6.63
CA ARG A 58 -0.72 8.97 6.17
C ARG A 58 0.48 8.04 6.25
N ASN A 59 0.64 7.23 5.20
CA ASN A 59 1.93 6.63 4.83
C ASN A 59 2.45 7.31 3.56
N ASP A 60 2.18 8.60 3.39
CA ASP A 60 2.70 9.35 2.26
C ASP A 60 4.19 9.58 2.52
N TRP A 61 5.06 8.92 1.75
CA TRP A 61 6.51 9.19 1.68
C TRP A 61 6.83 10.65 1.28
N ILE A 62 5.81 11.42 0.94
CA ILE A 62 5.86 12.84 0.60
C ILE A 62 5.78 13.66 1.89
N THR A 63 6.89 13.76 2.61
CA THR A 63 7.03 14.65 3.76
C THR A 63 7.66 15.98 3.33
N GLY A 64 7.22 17.13 3.85
CA GLY A 64 7.92 18.43 3.68
C GLY A 64 7.23 19.46 2.76
N LYS A 65 7.97 20.04 1.80
CA LYS A 65 7.59 21.25 1.01
C LYS A 65 6.52 21.01 -0.07
N SER A 66 6.28 19.76 -0.49
CA SER A 66 5.37 19.42 -1.60
C SER A 66 3.91 19.88 -1.37
N PRO A 67 3.29 19.69 -0.17
CA PRO A 67 1.99 20.27 0.14
C PRO A 67 1.95 21.81 0.08
N GLN A 68 3.00 22.50 0.54
CA GLN A 68 3.10 23.97 0.49
C GLN A 68 3.16 24.48 -0.96
N VAL A 69 3.87 23.77 -1.83
CA VAL A 69 3.97 24.09 -3.26
C VAL A 69 2.69 23.70 -4.03
N SER A 70 1.92 22.71 -3.54
CA SER A 70 0.59 22.39 -4.09
C SER A 70 -0.43 23.53 -3.87
N ALA A 71 -0.37 24.21 -2.73
CA ALA A 71 -1.18 25.41 -2.48
C ALA A 71 -0.80 26.56 -3.43
N GLN A 72 0.50 26.72 -3.72
CA GLN A 72 0.98 27.69 -4.74
C GLN A 72 0.57 27.31 -6.16
N THR A 73 0.47 26.01 -6.48
CA THR A 73 0.01 25.51 -7.78
C THR A 73 -1.41 25.95 -8.07
N THR A 74 -2.29 25.91 -7.07
CA THR A 74 -3.68 26.34 -7.20
C THR A 74 -3.77 27.83 -7.57
N ARG A 75 -2.85 28.65 -7.06
CA ARG A 75 -2.74 30.09 -7.38
C ARG A 75 -2.06 30.36 -8.73
N ALA A 76 -1.07 29.56 -9.13
CA ALA A 76 -0.32 29.78 -10.37
C ALA A 76 -1.10 29.38 -11.64
N ARG A 77 -2.04 28.43 -11.53
CA ARG A 77 -2.93 28.02 -12.63
C ARG A 77 -3.69 29.21 -13.25
N SER A 78 -3.98 30.25 -12.46
CA SER A 78 -4.75 31.41 -12.90
C SER A 78 -3.91 32.61 -13.36
N CYS A 79 -2.58 32.58 -13.25
CA CYS A 79 -1.76 33.79 -13.40
C CYS A 79 -0.79 33.77 -14.60
N ASN A 80 -0.07 32.66 -14.87
CA ASN A 80 0.86 32.56 -16.02
C ASN A 80 1.29 31.10 -16.28
N TYR A 81 1.19 30.62 -17.53
CA TYR A 81 1.56 29.25 -17.92
C TYR A 81 3.03 28.89 -17.65
N ALA A 82 3.97 29.81 -17.89
CA ALA A 82 5.40 29.57 -17.62
C ALA A 82 5.69 29.45 -16.11
N SER A 83 5.00 30.25 -15.29
CA SER A 83 5.11 30.15 -13.83
C SER A 83 4.55 28.83 -13.29
N PHE A 84 3.44 28.36 -13.86
CA PHE A 84 2.83 27.08 -13.53
C PHE A 84 3.76 25.90 -13.88
N ARG A 85 4.37 25.92 -15.08
CA ARG A 85 5.38 24.94 -15.49
C ARG A 85 6.55 24.85 -14.52
N ARG A 86 7.11 26.01 -14.13
CA ARG A 86 8.25 26.07 -13.20
C ARG A 86 7.88 25.50 -11.83
N ILE A 87 6.67 25.77 -11.34
CA ILE A 87 6.16 25.22 -10.08
C ILE A 87 5.97 23.69 -10.18
N GLN A 88 5.43 23.18 -11.30
CA GLN A 88 5.32 21.74 -11.54
C GLN A 88 6.67 21.03 -11.57
N GLU A 89 7.68 21.63 -12.20
CA GLU A 89 9.04 21.10 -12.24
C GLU A 89 9.65 21.01 -10.83
N LEU A 90 9.43 22.02 -9.99
CA LEU A 90 9.87 22.02 -8.59
C LEU A 90 9.16 20.94 -7.77
N ILE A 91 7.85 20.74 -7.96
CA ILE A 91 7.10 19.66 -7.29
C ILE A 91 7.66 18.31 -7.70
N ALA A 92 7.79 18.07 -9.00
CA ALA A 92 8.31 16.81 -9.52
C ALA A 92 9.73 16.54 -9.03
N LYS A 93 10.58 17.57 -8.94
CA LYS A 93 11.93 17.45 -8.37
C LYS A 93 11.88 17.10 -6.89
N SER A 94 11.11 17.84 -6.10
CA SER A 94 10.98 17.55 -4.66
C SER A 94 10.38 16.17 -4.36
N ALA A 95 9.47 15.69 -5.21
CA ALA A 95 8.92 14.35 -5.12
C ALA A 95 9.98 13.28 -5.42
N ARG A 96 10.81 13.47 -6.45
CA ARG A 96 11.92 12.53 -6.72
C ARG A 96 12.92 12.51 -5.56
N ASP A 97 13.31 13.67 -5.05
CA ASP A 97 14.25 13.79 -3.93
C ASP A 97 13.71 13.09 -2.68
N ASN A 98 12.43 13.31 -2.35
CA ASN A 98 11.76 12.65 -1.22
C ASN A 98 11.67 11.13 -1.40
N TRP A 99 11.38 10.65 -2.61
CA TRP A 99 11.34 9.21 -2.90
C TRP A 99 12.71 8.56 -2.77
N GLN A 100 13.77 9.22 -3.27
CA GLN A 100 15.15 8.75 -3.11
C GLN A 100 15.55 8.68 -1.64
N LYS A 101 15.22 9.73 -0.87
CA LYS A 101 15.50 9.78 0.57
C LYS A 101 14.81 8.64 1.33
N ASN A 102 13.52 8.44 1.11
CA ASN A 102 12.77 7.35 1.74
C ASN A 102 13.36 5.97 1.38
N LYS A 103 13.78 5.79 0.12
CA LYS A 103 14.46 4.56 -0.30
C LYS A 103 15.78 4.35 0.42
N SER A 104 16.63 5.38 0.54
CA SER A 104 17.90 5.25 1.26
C SER A 104 17.68 4.93 2.74
N GLU A 105 16.71 5.60 3.39
CA GLU A 105 16.37 5.33 4.79
C GLU A 105 15.89 3.88 4.99
N THR A 106 15.08 3.36 4.06
CA THR A 106 14.64 1.97 4.06
C THR A 106 15.82 1.00 3.96
N VAL A 107 16.74 1.21 3.01
CA VAL A 107 17.93 0.35 2.84
C VAL A 107 18.83 0.38 4.07
N THR A 108 19.10 1.56 4.64
CA THR A 108 19.90 1.69 5.85
C THR A 108 19.25 0.97 7.03
N SER A 109 17.93 1.05 7.19
CA SER A 109 17.22 0.32 8.24
C SER A 109 17.29 -1.20 8.06
N MET A 110 17.23 -1.71 6.81
CA MET A 110 17.41 -3.13 6.52
C MET A 110 18.81 -3.60 6.90
N GLU A 111 19.84 -2.83 6.55
CA GLU A 111 21.24 -3.13 6.86
C GLU A 111 21.49 -3.15 8.38
N GLN A 112 20.92 -2.18 9.12
CA GLN A 112 20.98 -2.15 10.57
C GLN A 112 20.31 -3.37 11.21
N ALA A 113 19.12 -3.77 10.75
CA ALA A 113 18.41 -4.94 11.27
C ALA A 113 19.19 -6.24 11.02
N LEU A 114 19.84 -6.35 9.86
CA LEU A 114 20.70 -7.50 9.53
C LEU A 114 21.93 -7.57 10.46
N ASN A 115 22.58 -6.42 10.70
CA ASN A 115 23.75 -6.34 11.57
C ASN A 115 23.44 -6.67 13.04
N VAL A 116 22.22 -6.40 13.49
CA VAL A 116 21.74 -6.71 14.85
C VAL A 116 21.16 -8.14 14.95
N VAL A 117 21.10 -8.88 13.83
CA VAL A 117 20.45 -10.22 13.72
C VAL A 117 19.00 -10.19 14.19
N ASP A 118 18.33 -9.04 14.06
CA ASP A 118 16.93 -8.90 14.42
C ASP A 118 16.05 -9.27 13.21
N SER A 119 15.81 -10.57 13.07
CA SER A 119 14.96 -11.12 12.02
C SER A 119 13.55 -10.50 12.03
N ARG A 120 13.01 -10.14 13.20
CA ARG A 120 11.64 -9.62 13.33
C ARG A 120 11.53 -8.23 12.70
N THR A 121 12.47 -7.33 12.99
CA THR A 121 12.47 -5.99 12.39
C THR A 121 12.81 -6.04 10.90
N LEU A 122 13.71 -6.94 10.47
CA LEU A 122 13.97 -7.16 9.05
C LEU A 122 12.70 -7.55 8.28
N TYR A 123 11.93 -8.52 8.78
CA TYR A 123 10.65 -8.90 8.17
C TYR A 123 9.63 -7.76 8.15
N GLN A 124 9.59 -6.91 9.18
CA GLN A 124 8.71 -5.74 9.21
C GLN A 124 9.10 -4.71 8.15
N ILE A 125 10.39 -4.45 7.97
CA ILE A 125 10.88 -3.50 6.96
C ILE A 125 10.63 -4.03 5.55
N ILE A 126 10.88 -5.32 5.29
CA ILE A 126 10.56 -5.97 4.00
C ILE A 126 9.06 -5.86 3.71
N ARG A 127 8.20 -6.06 4.72
CA ARG A 127 6.74 -5.90 4.59
C ARG A 127 6.36 -4.47 4.23
N GLN A 128 6.93 -3.46 4.89
CA GLN A 128 6.65 -2.06 4.61
C GLN A 128 7.13 -1.64 3.22
N ALA A 129 8.34 -2.05 2.84
CA ALA A 129 8.93 -1.77 1.53
C ALA A 129 8.15 -2.41 0.37
N SER A 130 7.53 -3.57 0.62
CA SER A 130 6.73 -4.30 -0.38
C SER A 130 5.39 -3.63 -0.71
N GLY A 131 4.94 -2.64 0.08
CA GLY A 131 3.76 -1.83 -0.19
C GLY A 131 2.42 -2.58 -0.22
N LYS A 132 2.40 -3.89 0.03
CA LYS A 132 1.17 -4.69 0.06
C LYS A 132 0.45 -4.43 1.38
N PRO A 133 -0.78 -3.87 1.38
CA PRO A 133 -1.60 -3.86 2.58
C PRO A 133 -1.84 -5.31 2.96
N GLN A 134 -1.30 -5.71 4.11
CA GLN A 134 -1.62 -7.01 4.65
C GLN A 134 -3.05 -6.91 5.16
N THR A 135 -4.00 -7.34 4.33
CA THR A 135 -5.25 -7.86 4.87
C THR A 135 -4.80 -8.97 5.82
N LEU A 136 -4.90 -8.71 7.12
CA LEU A 136 -4.81 -9.75 8.14
C LEU A 136 -5.96 -10.71 7.85
N CYS A 137 -5.75 -11.62 6.92
CA CYS A 137 -6.65 -12.73 6.76
C CYS A 137 -6.31 -13.71 7.87
N ASP A 138 -7.02 -13.59 8.98
CA ASP A 138 -7.15 -14.70 9.92
C ASP A 138 -7.96 -15.78 9.18
N PHE A 139 -7.24 -16.69 8.51
CA PHE A 139 -7.83 -17.74 7.69
C PHE A 139 -8.20 -18.99 8.49
N VAL A 140 -8.04 -18.99 9.82
CA VAL A 140 -8.40 -20.16 10.61
C VAL A 140 -9.92 -20.27 10.65
N ARG A 141 -10.40 -21.33 10.00
CA ARG A 141 -11.81 -21.68 9.96
C ARG A 141 -12.06 -22.88 10.88
N ASP A 142 -13.25 -22.93 11.47
CA ASP A 142 -13.70 -24.10 12.20
C ASP A 142 -14.03 -25.26 11.23
N VAL A 143 -14.35 -26.43 11.79
CA VAL A 143 -14.72 -27.65 11.04
C VAL A 143 -15.95 -27.42 10.13
N ASN A 144 -16.77 -26.41 10.43
CA ASN A 144 -17.96 -26.04 9.66
C ASN A 144 -17.68 -24.89 8.65
N GLY A 145 -16.43 -24.42 8.55
CA GLY A 145 -16.00 -23.37 7.63
C GLY A 145 -16.18 -21.93 8.15
N GLY A 146 -16.63 -21.73 9.40
CA GLY A 146 -16.80 -20.43 10.04
C GLY A 146 -15.48 -19.79 10.46
N PHE A 147 -15.37 -18.45 10.42
CA PHE A 147 -14.14 -17.74 10.80
C PHE A 147 -13.96 -17.66 12.31
N ILE A 148 -12.74 -17.91 12.77
CA ILE A 148 -12.40 -17.91 14.19
C ILE A 148 -11.60 -16.65 14.51
N ALA A 149 -12.27 -15.70 15.16
CA ALA A 149 -11.69 -14.41 15.49
C ALA A 149 -10.97 -14.38 16.84
N ASP A 150 -11.27 -15.32 17.75
CA ASP A 150 -10.70 -15.32 19.10
C ASP A 150 -9.40 -16.13 19.19
N ILE A 151 -8.38 -15.54 19.82
CA ILE A 151 -7.03 -16.11 19.93
C ILE A 151 -7.04 -17.36 20.83
N SER A 152 -7.88 -17.39 21.87
CA SER A 152 -8.00 -18.55 22.75
C SER A 152 -8.56 -19.76 21.99
N THR A 153 -9.66 -19.55 21.26
CA THR A 153 -10.28 -20.60 20.44
C THR A 153 -9.35 -21.14 19.34
N LYS A 154 -8.54 -20.26 18.73
CA LYS A 154 -7.51 -20.67 17.77
C LYS A 154 -6.43 -21.54 18.41
N THR A 155 -6.02 -21.20 19.64
CA THR A 155 -5.00 -21.95 20.39
C THR A 155 -5.50 -23.33 20.78
N ASP A 156 -6.76 -23.46 21.19
CA ASP A 156 -7.38 -24.74 21.52
C ASP A 156 -7.58 -25.63 20.28
N LEU A 157 -7.91 -25.06 19.13
CA LEU A 157 -7.93 -25.83 17.88
C LEU A 157 -6.56 -26.32 17.44
N TRP A 158 -5.52 -25.51 17.58
CA TRP A 158 -4.16 -26.00 17.34
C TRP A 158 -3.81 -27.12 18.30
N ARG A 159 -4.17 -26.99 19.58
CA ARG A 159 -3.97 -28.04 20.58
C ARG A 159 -4.70 -29.33 20.19
N GLU A 160 -5.95 -29.25 19.76
CA GLU A 160 -6.70 -30.42 19.30
C GLU A 160 -6.12 -31.00 18.01
N HIS A 161 -5.78 -30.18 17.02
CA HIS A 161 -5.20 -30.62 15.76
C HIS A 161 -3.89 -31.40 16.01
N PHE A 162 -2.98 -30.85 16.83
CA PHE A 162 -1.75 -31.54 17.21
C PHE A 162 -1.99 -32.76 18.09
N LYS A 163 -3.01 -32.75 18.96
CA LYS A 163 -3.38 -33.94 19.74
C LYS A 163 -3.83 -35.08 18.84
N HIS A 164 -4.60 -34.82 17.78
CA HIS A 164 -4.97 -35.85 16.82
C HIS A 164 -3.76 -36.28 15.98
N LEU A 165 -2.99 -35.31 15.48
CA LEU A 165 -1.83 -35.57 14.61
C LEU A 165 -0.73 -36.40 15.30
N LEU A 166 -0.45 -36.11 16.57
CA LEU A 166 0.63 -36.76 17.31
C LEU A 166 0.19 -38.07 18.00
N ASN A 167 -1.11 -38.27 18.21
CA ASN A 167 -1.65 -39.51 18.81
C ASN A 167 -2.28 -40.46 17.78
N PHE A 168 -1.97 -40.32 16.48
CA PHE A 168 -2.43 -41.24 15.43
C PHE A 168 -2.09 -42.71 15.72
N ALA A 169 -1.02 -42.97 16.47
CA ALA A 169 -0.61 -44.32 16.84
C ALA A 169 -1.60 -45.01 17.81
N GLU A 170 -2.31 -44.27 18.67
CA GLU A 170 -3.25 -44.88 19.65
C GLU A 170 -4.56 -45.33 19.00
N GLN A 171 -5.05 -44.64 17.96
CA GLN A 171 -6.25 -45.04 17.23
C GLN A 171 -6.03 -46.31 16.38
N LEU A 172 -4.81 -46.53 15.88
CA LEU A 172 -4.45 -47.72 15.12
C LEU A 172 -4.39 -49.00 15.97
N ILE A 173 -4.23 -48.89 17.29
CA ILE A 173 -4.12 -50.05 18.19
C ILE A 173 -5.49 -50.62 18.59
N THR A 174 -6.58 -49.83 18.43
CA THR A 174 -7.91 -50.21 18.97
C THR A 174 -8.87 -50.77 17.92
N SER A 175 -8.53 -50.72 16.62
CA SER A 175 -9.36 -51.27 15.55
C SER A 175 -8.73 -52.56 15.00
N PRO A 176 -9.32 -53.75 15.23
CA PRO A 176 -8.78 -54.97 14.66
C PRO A 176 -9.13 -55.06 13.16
N LEU A 177 -8.08 -55.26 12.35
CA LEU A 177 -8.05 -55.83 11.01
C LEU A 177 -8.69 -55.04 9.85
N SER A 178 -7.85 -54.54 8.95
CA SER A 178 -7.70 -55.04 7.56
C SER A 178 -7.12 -53.96 6.64
N TYR A 179 -5.82 -53.67 6.77
CA TYR A 179 -5.09 -53.06 5.66
C TYR A 179 -3.63 -53.54 5.68
N THR A 180 -3.47 -54.85 5.56
CA THR A 180 -2.19 -55.47 5.18
C THR A 180 -2.23 -55.68 3.67
N ALA A 181 -1.97 -54.61 2.91
CA ALA A 181 -1.59 -54.70 1.50
C ALA A 181 -0.80 -53.45 1.10
N GLU A 182 0.52 -53.60 1.14
CA GLU A 182 1.48 -53.02 0.18
C GLU A 182 1.39 -51.51 -0.15
N PHE A 183 1.48 -50.66 0.86
CA PHE A 183 2.01 -49.30 0.63
C PHE A 183 3.27 -49.10 1.45
N GLN A 184 4.32 -49.82 1.09
CA GLN A 184 5.67 -49.32 1.35
C GLN A 184 5.95 -48.24 0.29
N PRO A 185 6.12 -46.96 0.66
CA PRO A 185 6.73 -46.02 -0.28
C PRO A 185 8.11 -46.59 -0.64
N PRO A 186 8.51 -46.58 -1.93
CA PRO A 186 9.85 -46.99 -2.29
C PRO A 186 10.85 -46.19 -1.45
N PRO A 187 11.89 -46.82 -0.88
CA PRO A 187 12.90 -46.09 -0.13
C PRO A 187 13.49 -45.05 -1.09
N TYR A 188 13.16 -43.79 -0.86
CA TYR A 188 13.84 -42.69 -1.52
C TYR A 188 15.26 -42.68 -0.96
N THR A 189 16.17 -43.34 -1.66
CA THR A 189 17.61 -43.16 -1.46
C THR A 189 18.01 -41.83 -2.09
N ALA A 190 17.43 -40.73 -1.63
CA ALA A 190 18.00 -39.42 -1.85
C ALA A 190 19.15 -39.30 -0.85
N SER A 191 20.38 -39.55 -1.32
CA SER A 191 21.57 -39.24 -0.55
C SER A 191 21.53 -37.75 -0.20
N CYS A 192 21.53 -37.45 1.10
CA CYS A 192 21.65 -36.10 1.63
C CYS A 192 23.11 -35.69 1.82
N ASP A 193 24.04 -36.39 1.14
CA ASP A 193 25.46 -36.09 1.24
C ASP A 193 25.76 -34.78 0.52
N LEU A 194 26.71 -34.03 1.08
CA LEU A 194 27.20 -32.80 0.47
C LEU A 194 27.84 -33.13 -0.89
N PRO A 195 27.55 -32.35 -1.95
CA PRO A 195 28.19 -32.54 -3.26
C PRO A 195 29.70 -32.38 -3.12
N SER A 196 30.46 -33.22 -3.84
CA SER A 196 31.92 -33.19 -3.76
C SER A 196 32.49 -31.97 -4.48
N GLU A 197 33.68 -31.54 -4.09
CA GLU A 197 34.38 -30.39 -4.68
C GLU A 197 34.63 -30.58 -6.20
N GLU A 198 34.74 -31.83 -6.65
CA GLU A 198 34.89 -32.21 -8.06
C GLU A 198 33.60 -32.01 -8.86
N GLU A 199 32.44 -32.31 -8.25
CA GLU A 199 31.11 -32.13 -8.86
C GLU A 199 30.73 -30.64 -8.97
N VAL A 200 31.21 -29.81 -8.04
CA VAL A 200 31.06 -28.35 -8.08
C VAL A 200 31.96 -27.72 -9.14
N ALA A 201 33.13 -28.30 -9.42
CA ALA A 201 34.06 -27.77 -10.41
C ALA A 201 33.62 -28.06 -11.86
N ASP A 202 32.94 -29.19 -12.12
CA ASP A 202 32.46 -29.57 -13.46
C ASP A 202 31.22 -28.75 -13.91
N ALA A 203 30.54 -28.09 -12.97
CA ALA A 203 29.38 -27.24 -13.24
C ALA A 203 29.72 -25.76 -13.52
N MET A 204 31.00 -25.36 -13.43
CA MET A 204 31.50 -24.00 -13.66
C MET A 204 32.18 -23.87 -15.03
#